data_AF-A0A800DJJ4-F1
#
_entry.id   AF-A0A800DJJ4-F1
#
_cell.length_a   1.000
_cell.length_b   1.000
_cell.length_c   1.000
_cell.angle_alpha   90.00
_cell.angle_beta   90.00
_cell.angle_gamma   90.00
#
_symmetry.space_group_name_H-M   'P 1'
#
loop_
_entity.id
_entity.type
_entity.pdbx_description
1 polymer ?
#
loop_
_entity_poly.entity_id
_entity_poly.type
_entity_poly.pdbx_seq_one_letter_code
_entity_poly.pdbx_strand_id
1 'polypeptide(L)'
;MTMKLPPGTRFYWGLTSWLIKQARAGETRAEAVVFDGTDEEGPQRAIAFIIPLAKKAAKNTLGPLLDRPGWTMGIAFYPLDSRAAAPDYEVQAVVLDNGVTPKLKLVFTSFTAIQTLEKIEALTSPKC
;
A
#
# COMPACT_ATOMS: atom_id res chain seq x y z
N MET A 1 21.48 13.87 -12.40
CA MET A 1 20.71 14.61 -11.39
C MET A 1 20.75 13.82 -10.09
N THR A 2 20.88 14.47 -8.93
CA THR A 2 20.99 13.79 -7.63
C THR A 2 19.91 14.30 -6.71
N MET A 3 19.18 13.41 -6.05
CA MET A 3 18.09 13.73 -5.13
C MET A 3 18.47 13.33 -3.70
N LYS A 4 18.23 14.22 -2.74
CA LYS A 4 18.44 13.93 -1.32
C LYS A 4 17.13 13.41 -0.72
N LEU A 5 17.19 12.21 -0.14
CA LEU A 5 16.05 11.61 0.55
C LEU A 5 16.21 11.78 2.06
N PRO A 6 15.14 12.14 2.79
CA PRO A 6 15.16 12.13 4.25
C PRO A 6 15.59 10.76 4.81
N PRO A 7 16.34 10.70 5.91
CA PRO A 7 16.63 9.45 6.59
C PRO A 7 15.35 8.70 6.95
N GLY A 8 15.33 7.38 6.74
CA GLY A 8 14.15 6.55 7.02
C GLY A 8 13.09 6.57 5.91
N THR A 9 13.33 7.26 4.79
CA THR A 9 12.50 7.14 3.58
C THR A 9 12.34 5.68 3.18
N ARG A 10 11.10 5.27 2.94
CA ARG A 10 10.75 3.93 2.47
C ARG A 10 10.64 3.92 0.96
N PHE A 11 11.24 2.93 0.32
CA PHE A 11 10.99 2.69 -1.10
C PHE A 11 9.67 1.95 -1.30
N TYR A 12 9.17 1.92 -2.55
CA TYR A 12 7.87 1.35 -2.93
C TYR A 12 7.46 0.08 -2.15
N TRP A 13 8.18 -1.03 -2.36
CA TRP A 13 7.90 -2.29 -1.64
C TRP A 13 8.16 -2.19 -0.12
N GLY A 14 9.11 -1.35 0.28
CA GLY A 14 9.43 -1.09 1.68
C GLY A 14 8.27 -0.44 2.44
N LEU A 15 7.42 0.36 1.78
CA LEU A 15 6.21 0.91 2.39
C LEU A 15 5.20 -0.20 2.70
N THR A 16 4.87 -1.04 1.72
CA THR A 16 3.90 -2.14 1.89
C THR A 16 4.35 -3.13 2.96
N SER A 17 5.60 -3.59 2.89
CA SER A 17 6.16 -4.52 3.88
C SER A 17 6.12 -3.94 5.30
N TRP A 18 6.45 -2.66 5.43
CA TRP A 18 6.39 -1.98 6.72
C TRP A 18 4.96 -1.79 7.22
N LEU A 19 4.01 -1.38 6.38
CA LEU A 19 2.61 -1.25 6.79
C LEU A 19 2.02 -2.59 7.25
N ILE A 20 2.36 -3.70 6.59
CA ILE A 20 1.97 -5.05 7.05
C ILE A 20 2.58 -5.34 8.44
N LYS A 21 3.83 -4.93 8.69
CA LYS A 21 4.44 -5.07 10.02
C LYS A 21 3.68 -4.26 11.08
N GLN A 22 3.33 -3.01 10.79
CA GLN A 22 2.54 -2.16 11.70
C GLN A 22 1.15 -2.77 11.95
N ALA A 23 0.50 -3.25 10.90
CA ALA A 23 -0.81 -3.88 10.98
C ALA A 23 -0.81 -5.16 11.83
N ARG A 24 0.25 -5.98 11.72
CA ARG A 24 0.47 -7.15 12.60
C ARG A 24 0.71 -6.78 14.06
N ALA A 25 1.31 -5.61 14.31
CA ALA A 25 1.50 -5.08 15.66
C ALA A 25 0.22 -4.49 16.26
N GLY A 26 -0.89 -4.44 15.50
CA GLY A 26 -2.17 -3.91 15.96
C GLY A 26 -2.34 -2.40 15.76
N GLU A 27 -1.40 -1.75 15.08
CA GLU A 27 -1.50 -0.32 14.77
C GLU A 27 -2.67 -0.04 13.82
N THR A 28 -3.42 1.01 14.11
CA THR A 28 -4.57 1.45 13.30
C THR A 28 -4.25 2.68 12.46
N ARG A 29 -3.14 3.34 12.74
CA ARG A 29 -2.60 4.47 11.96
C ARG A 29 -1.08 4.37 11.89
N ALA A 30 -0.51 4.73 10.75
CA ALA A 30 0.93 4.76 10.55
C ALA A 30 1.32 5.92 9.62
N GLU A 31 2.54 6.43 9.77
CA GLU A 31 3.07 7.50 8.93
C GLU A 31 4.51 7.20 8.52
N ALA A 32 4.84 7.46 7.26
CA ALA A 32 6.20 7.31 6.75
C ALA A 32 6.48 8.32 5.62
N VAL A 33 7.76 8.62 5.42
CA VAL A 33 8.23 9.21 4.16
C VAL A 33 8.43 8.08 3.17
N VAL A 34 7.96 8.25 1.93
CA VAL A 34 8.05 7.28 0.85
C VAL A 34 8.67 7.92 -0.38
N PHE A 35 9.44 7.14 -1.13
CA PHE A 35 9.91 7.47 -2.47
C PHE A 35 9.67 6.26 -3.38
N ASP A 36 8.78 6.39 -4.35
CA ASP A 36 8.43 5.31 -5.28
C ASP A 36 9.22 5.38 -6.61
N GLY A 37 9.77 6.55 -6.93
CA GLY A 37 10.57 6.77 -8.13
C GLY A 37 9.74 6.82 -9.41
N THR A 38 8.44 7.16 -9.33
CA THR A 38 7.56 7.24 -10.51
C THR A 38 7.65 8.57 -11.24
N ASP A 39 8.15 9.62 -10.59
CA ASP A 39 8.26 10.97 -11.14
C ASP A 39 9.47 11.74 -10.56
N GLU A 40 9.55 13.02 -10.88
CA GLU A 40 10.61 13.94 -10.43
C GLU A 40 10.24 14.75 -9.18
N GLU A 41 9.03 14.59 -8.61
CA GLU A 41 8.54 15.37 -7.47
C GLU A 41 9.24 14.99 -6.15
N GLY A 42 9.78 13.77 -6.10
CA GLY A 42 10.62 13.30 -5.00
C GLY A 42 9.83 12.63 -3.87
N PRO A 43 10.37 12.58 -2.64
CA PRO A 43 9.73 11.84 -1.57
C PRO A 43 8.44 12.53 -1.09
N GLN A 44 7.44 11.71 -0.76
CA GLN A 44 6.14 12.13 -0.24
C GLN A 44 5.95 11.66 1.20
N ARG A 45 5.09 12.35 1.96
CA ARG A 45 4.58 11.85 3.25
C ARG A 45 3.35 10.99 2.99
N ALA A 46 3.40 9.74 3.42
CA ALA A 46 2.28 8.80 3.40
C ALA A 46 1.67 8.68 4.80
N ILE A 47 0.37 8.96 4.92
CA ILE A 47 -0.41 8.73 6.14
C ILE A 47 -1.38 7.58 5.87
N ALA A 48 -1.27 6.50 6.63
CA ALA A 48 -2.05 5.29 6.46
C ALA A 48 -3.01 5.05 7.64
N PHE A 49 -4.25 4.67 7.34
CA PHE A 49 -5.20 4.07 8.25
C PHE A 49 -5.35 2.59 7.94
N ILE A 50 -5.36 1.76 8.98
CA ILE A 50 -5.24 0.31 8.87
C ILE A 50 -6.43 -0.34 9.60
N ILE A 51 -7.24 -1.10 8.86
CA ILE A 51 -8.45 -1.73 9.38
C ILE A 51 -8.39 -3.23 9.09
N PRO A 52 -8.41 -4.12 10.09
CA PRO A 52 -8.43 -5.57 9.87
C PRO A 52 -9.62 -5.98 9.00
N LEU A 53 -9.40 -6.91 8.06
CA LEU A 53 -10.50 -7.50 7.31
C LEU A 53 -11.40 -8.33 8.24
N ALA A 54 -12.70 -8.26 8.02
CA ALA A 54 -13.65 -9.14 8.68
C ALA A 54 -13.34 -10.61 8.32
N LYS A 55 -13.47 -11.52 9.29
CA LYS A 55 -13.12 -12.96 9.14
C LYS A 55 -13.90 -13.71 8.05
N LYS A 56 -14.95 -13.12 7.46
CA LYS A 56 -15.68 -13.71 6.33
C LYS A 56 -15.12 -13.16 5.02
N ALA A 57 -14.16 -13.88 4.43
CA ALA A 57 -13.88 -13.72 3.02
C ALA A 57 -15.02 -14.40 2.23
N ALA A 58 -15.56 -13.70 1.22
CA ALA A 58 -16.27 -14.38 0.16
C ALA A 58 -15.32 -15.44 -0.44
N LYS A 59 -15.85 -16.62 -0.76
CA LYS A 59 -15.05 -17.70 -1.36
C LYS A 59 -14.36 -17.16 -2.61
N ASN A 60 -13.04 -17.09 -2.61
CA ASN A 60 -12.28 -16.56 -3.75
C ASN A 60 -12.17 -17.65 -4.83
N THR A 61 -12.14 -17.25 -6.10
CA THR A 61 -12.07 -18.17 -7.26
C THR A 61 -10.66 -18.35 -7.82
N LEU A 62 -9.68 -17.61 -7.31
CA LEU A 62 -8.32 -17.49 -7.84
C LEU A 62 -7.29 -18.31 -7.05
N GLY A 63 -7.70 -18.96 -5.96
CA GLY A 63 -6.92 -19.95 -5.24
C GLY A 63 -6.36 -19.49 -3.89
N PRO A 64 -5.48 -20.31 -3.27
CA PRO A 64 -5.14 -20.19 -1.85
C PRO A 64 -4.27 -18.98 -1.50
N LEU A 65 -3.65 -18.30 -2.48
CA LEU A 65 -2.86 -17.08 -2.25
C LEU A 65 -3.70 -15.91 -1.72
N LEU A 66 -5.03 -16.01 -1.85
CA LEU A 66 -6.02 -15.03 -1.42
C LEU A 66 -6.75 -15.43 -0.14
N ASP A 67 -6.68 -16.69 0.28
CA ASP A 67 -7.33 -17.21 1.49
C ASP A 67 -6.50 -16.91 2.73
N ARG A 68 -6.28 -15.63 2.99
CA ARG A 68 -5.33 -15.15 4.00
C ARG A 68 -5.90 -13.99 4.80
N PRO A 69 -5.46 -13.79 6.05
CA PRO A 69 -5.79 -12.59 6.79
C PRO A 69 -5.19 -11.35 6.10
N GLY A 70 -5.77 -10.19 6.37
CA GLY A 70 -5.30 -8.94 5.78
C GLY A 70 -5.99 -7.73 6.39
N TRP A 71 -5.77 -6.60 5.75
CA TRP A 71 -6.30 -5.30 6.16
C TRP A 71 -6.81 -4.52 4.96
N THR A 72 -7.85 -3.72 5.17
CA THR A 72 -8.12 -2.58 4.31
C THR A 72 -7.24 -1.43 4.79
N MET A 73 -6.42 -0.91 3.90
CA MET A 73 -5.53 0.23 4.15
C MET A 73 -5.97 1.42 3.30
N GLY A 74 -6.21 2.56 3.94
CA GLY A 74 -6.38 3.85 3.27
C GLY A 74 -5.12 4.67 3.47
N ILE A 75 -4.46 5.08 2.39
CA ILE A 75 -3.17 5.78 2.42
C ILE A 75 -3.31 7.09 1.65
N ALA A 76 -3.00 8.20 2.27
CA ALA A 76 -3.00 9.52 1.65
C ALA A 76 -1.57 10.02 1.47
N PHE A 77 -1.25 10.52 0.27
CA PHE A 77 0.09 10.97 -0.11
C PHE A 77 0.13 12.48 -0.24
N TYR A 78 1.09 13.10 0.44
CA TYR A 78 1.27 14.56 0.48
C TYR A 78 2.69 14.92 0.08
N PRO A 79 2.91 16.03 -0.64
CA PRO A 79 4.25 16.58 -0.80
C PRO A 79 4.81 16.95 0.58
N LEU A 80 6.11 16.73 0.79
CA LEU A 80 6.73 16.98 2.10
C LEU A 80 6.63 18.45 2.55
N ASP A 81 6.76 19.38 1.61
CA ASP A 81 6.75 20.82 1.89
C ASP A 81 5.35 21.44 1.84
N SER A 82 4.32 20.63 1.54
CA SER A 82 2.96 21.11 1.41
C SER A 82 2.29 21.31 2.78
N ARG A 83 1.57 22.43 2.90
CA ARG A 83 0.64 22.71 4.01
C ARG A 83 -0.82 22.53 3.58
N ALA A 84 -1.06 21.98 2.38
CA ALA A 84 -2.41 21.71 1.92
C ALA A 84 -3.11 20.71 2.83
N ALA A 85 -4.42 20.91 3.04
CA ALA A 85 -5.24 19.98 3.79
C ALA A 85 -5.56 18.71 3.00
N ALA A 86 -5.59 18.79 1.67
CA ALA A 86 -5.86 17.67 0.78
C ALA A 86 -4.56 16.97 0.35
N PRO A 87 -4.57 15.62 0.21
CA PRO A 87 -3.48 14.89 -0.43
C PRO A 87 -3.48 15.09 -1.95
N ASP A 88 -2.36 14.80 -2.60
CA ASP A 88 -2.30 14.78 -4.08
C ASP A 88 -3.12 13.62 -4.64
N TYR A 89 -3.04 12.48 -3.95
CA TYR A 89 -3.84 11.30 -4.23
C TYR A 89 -3.98 10.40 -2.99
N GLU A 90 -4.98 9.54 -3.04
CA GLU A 90 -5.21 8.51 -2.03
C GLU A 90 -5.21 7.12 -2.66
N VAL A 91 -4.84 6.13 -1.85
CA VAL A 91 -4.88 4.72 -2.19
C VAL A 91 -5.75 4.00 -1.17
N GLN A 92 -6.75 3.27 -1.64
CA GLN A 92 -7.51 2.32 -0.83
C GLN A 92 -7.22 0.91 -1.31
N ALA A 93 -6.52 0.13 -0.49
CA ALA A 93 -6.05 -1.20 -0.84
C ALA A 93 -6.58 -2.24 0.14
N VAL A 94 -6.94 -3.41 -0.36
CA VAL A 94 -6.98 -4.63 0.46
C VAL A 94 -5.59 -5.24 0.39
N VAL A 95 -4.89 -5.35 1.51
CA VAL A 95 -3.52 -5.89 1.57
C VAL A 95 -3.52 -7.12 2.47
N LEU A 96 -3.16 -8.27 1.91
CA LEU A 96 -3.05 -9.53 2.63
C LEU A 96 -1.71 -9.64 3.37
N ASP A 97 -1.62 -10.51 4.36
CA ASP A 97 -0.41 -10.69 5.18
C ASP A 97 0.81 -11.20 4.39
N ASN A 98 0.63 -11.76 3.20
CA ASN A 98 1.66 -12.14 2.23
C ASN A 98 2.00 -11.01 1.24
N GLY A 99 1.38 -9.84 1.36
CA GLY A 99 1.60 -8.69 0.49
C GLY A 99 0.83 -8.70 -0.82
N VAL A 100 -0.03 -9.69 -1.06
CA VAL A 100 -0.95 -9.67 -2.20
C VAL A 100 -2.02 -8.61 -1.99
N THR A 101 -2.32 -7.85 -3.06
CA THR A 101 -3.33 -6.78 -3.06
C THR A 101 -4.46 -7.14 -4.02
N PRO A 102 -5.55 -7.79 -3.55
CA PRO A 102 -6.61 -8.30 -4.45
C PRO A 102 -7.45 -7.18 -5.08
N LYS A 103 -7.50 -6.03 -4.41
CA LYS A 103 -8.28 -4.88 -4.81
C LYS A 103 -7.56 -3.60 -4.40
N LEU A 104 -7.49 -2.67 -5.34
CA LEU A 104 -6.87 -1.37 -5.16
C LEU A 104 -7.76 -0.29 -5.81
N LYS A 105 -7.89 0.85 -5.16
CA LYS A 105 -8.43 2.07 -5.76
C LYS A 105 -7.40 3.16 -5.60
N LEU A 106 -7.04 3.81 -6.71
CA LEU A 106 -6.26 5.04 -6.70
C LEU A 106 -7.22 6.20 -6.95
N VAL A 107 -7.33 7.09 -5.98
CA VAL A 107 -8.23 8.24 -5.99
C VAL A 107 -7.39 9.48 -6.25
N PHE A 108 -7.40 9.94 -7.49
CA PHE A 108 -6.80 11.20 -7.90
C PHE A 108 -7.86 12.31 -7.85
N THR A 109 -7.42 13.56 -7.91
CA THR A 109 -8.34 14.72 -7.91
C THR A 109 -9.35 14.68 -9.07
N SER A 110 -8.96 14.19 -10.25
CA SER A 110 -9.79 14.22 -11.46
C SER A 110 -10.48 12.91 -11.80
N PHE A 111 -9.99 11.77 -11.30
CA PHE A 111 -10.56 10.45 -11.59
C PHE A 111 -10.19 9.42 -10.52
N THR A 112 -10.89 8.29 -10.52
CA THR A 112 -10.54 7.11 -9.72
C THR A 112 -10.22 5.94 -10.62
N ALA A 113 -9.04 5.35 -10.46
CA ALA A 113 -8.68 4.08 -11.07
C ALA A 113 -9.02 2.93 -10.11
N ILE A 114 -9.77 1.94 -10.59
CA ILE A 114 -10.12 0.74 -9.82
C ILE A 114 -9.38 -0.44 -10.45
N GLN A 115 -8.62 -1.16 -9.64
CA GLN A 115 -7.92 -2.37 -10.04
C GLN A 115 -8.46 -3.56 -9.24
N THR A 116 -8.83 -4.61 -9.97
CA THR A 116 -9.27 -5.90 -9.44
C THR A 116 -8.31 -6.96 -9.92
N LEU A 117 -7.87 -7.84 -9.03
CA LEU A 117 -7.02 -8.96 -9.38
C LEU A 117 -7.82 -9.97 -10.19
N GLU A 118 -7.41 -10.20 -11.44
CA GLU A 118 -8.04 -11.17 -12.35
C GLU A 118 -7.31 -12.52 -12.38
N LYS A 119 -6.00 -12.53 -12.11
CA LYS A 119 -5.17 -13.73 -12.16
C LYS A 119 -3.98 -13.61 -11.21
N ILE A 120 -3.61 -14.71 -10.55
CA ILE A 120 -2.40 -14.82 -9.73
C ILE A 120 -1.79 -16.22 -9.89
N GLU A 121 -0.47 -16.29 -9.95
CA GLU A 121 0.27 -17.55 -10.05
C GLU A 121 1.32 -17.61 -8.94
N ALA A 122 1.43 -18.76 -8.28
CA ALA A 122 2.47 -18.97 -7.28
C ALA A 122 3.82 -19.20 -7.97
N LEU A 123 4.82 -18.42 -7.60
CA LEU A 123 6.20 -18.66 -8.03
C LEU A 123 6.77 -19.85 -7.26
N THR A 124 7.53 -20.70 -7.95
CA THR A 124 8.33 -21.73 -7.29
C THR A 124 9.48 -21.05 -6.55
N SER A 125 9.73 -21.46 -5.30
CA SER A 125 10.90 -20.96 -4.58
C SER A 125 12.17 -21.39 -5.32
N PRO A 126 13.14 -20.49 -5.52
CA PRO A 126 14.40 -20.86 -6.14
C PRO A 126 15.07 -21.96 -5.30
N LYS A 127 15.71 -22.92 -5.97
CA LYS A 127 16.58 -23.87 -5.29
C LYS A 127 17.84 -23.11 -4.91
N CYS A 128 17.96 -22.74 -3.64
CA CYS A 128 19.17 -22.20 -3.05
C CYS A 128 20.11 -23.34 -2.66
#